data_AF-A0A139MZU5-F1
#
_entry.id   AF-A0A139MZU5-F1
#
_cell.length_a   1.000
_cell.length_b   1.000
_cell.length_c   1.000
_cell.angle_alpha   90.00
_cell.angle_beta   90.00
_cell.angle_gamma   90.00
#
_symmetry.space_group_name_H-M   'P 1'
#
loop_
_entity.id
_entity.type
_entity.pdbx_description
1 polymer ?
#
loop_
_entity_poly.entity_id
_entity_poly.type
_entity_poly.pdbx_seq_one_letter_code
_entity_poly.pdbx_strand_id
1 'polypeptide(L)'
;MELKESVANVQRIGDKNNDDLNLIQKGLQRLQRFRLQENLKKALRRGYTTQHELEELSRLYESYVELGGNGAIKILFEKFSKLDTKEEK
;
A
#
# COMPACT_ATOMS: atom_id res chain seq x y z
N MET A 1 26.74 -25.74 -26.74
CA MET A 1 27.28 -25.24 -25.45
C MET A 1 26.67 -23.88 -25.16
N GLU A 2 26.68 -22.95 -26.11
CA GLU A 2 26.07 -21.61 -26.05
C GLU A 2 24.59 -21.59 -25.61
N LEU A 3 23.76 -22.52 -26.10
CA LEU A 3 22.34 -22.55 -25.72
C LEU A 3 22.14 -22.81 -24.22
N LYS A 4 22.95 -23.70 -23.61
CA LYS A 4 22.87 -24.01 -22.18
C LYS A 4 23.30 -22.81 -21.33
N GLU A 5 24.34 -22.10 -21.78
CA GLU A 5 24.83 -20.90 -21.12
C GLU A 5 23.80 -19.75 -21.20
N SER A 6 23.18 -19.57 -22.37
CA SER A 6 22.11 -18.59 -22.57
C SER A 6 20.92 -18.86 -21.66
N VAL A 7 20.45 -20.11 -21.57
CA VAL A 7 19.36 -20.50 -20.65
C VAL A 7 19.74 -20.25 -19.19
N ALA A 8 20.95 -20.61 -18.77
CA ALA A 8 21.43 -20.34 -17.41
C ALA A 8 21.49 -18.84 -17.11
N ASN A 9 21.84 -18.01 -18.11
CA ASN A 9 21.85 -16.57 -17.96
C ASN A 9 20.44 -16.00 -17.80
N VAL A 10 19.48 -16.44 -18.61
CA VAL A 10 18.07 -16.04 -18.50
C VAL A 10 17.50 -16.43 -17.13
N GLN A 11 17.78 -17.63 -16.63
CA GLN A 11 17.34 -18.05 -15.30
C GLN A 11 17.87 -17.10 -14.22
N ARG A 12 19.18 -16.79 -14.26
CA ARG A 12 19.81 -15.90 -13.28
C ARG A 12 19.23 -14.48 -13.32
N ILE A 13 18.89 -13.98 -14.51
CA ILE A 13 18.19 -12.69 -14.67
C ILE A 13 16.78 -12.78 -14.09
N GLY A 14 16.06 -13.87 -14.33
CA GLY A 14 14.74 -14.11 -13.77
C GLY A 14 14.74 -14.11 -12.24
N ASP A 15 15.68 -14.82 -11.63
CA ASP A 15 15.83 -14.89 -10.17
C ASP A 15 16.14 -13.51 -9.57
N LYS A 16 17.07 -12.76 -10.19
CA LYS A 16 17.40 -11.40 -9.77
C LYS A 16 16.20 -10.44 -9.90
N ASN A 17 15.46 -10.53 -11.00
CA ASN A 17 14.26 -9.72 -11.18
C ASN A 17 13.22 -10.00 -10.10
N ASN A 18 13.05 -11.27 -9.72
CA ASN A 18 12.14 -11.65 -8.64
C ASN A 18 12.57 -11.04 -7.30
N ASP A 19 13.87 -11.04 -6.99
CA ASP A 19 14.41 -10.39 -5.78
C ASP A 19 14.19 -8.87 -5.78
N ASP A 20 14.46 -8.21 -6.91
CA ASP A 20 14.26 -6.76 -7.07
C ASP A 20 12.78 -6.40 -6.94
N LEU A 21 11.87 -7.17 -7.54
CA LEU A 21 10.42 -7.00 -7.42
C LEU A 21 9.95 -7.17 -5.98
N ASN A 22 10.44 -8.18 -5.27
CA ASN A 22 10.14 -8.39 -3.86
C ASN A 22 10.59 -7.20 -2.99
N LEU A 23 11.75 -6.61 -3.28
CA LEU A 23 12.23 -5.42 -2.58
C LEU A 23 11.34 -4.21 -2.84
N ILE A 24 10.95 -3.98 -4.09
CA ILE A 24 10.02 -2.92 -4.49
C ILE A 24 8.68 -3.09 -3.78
N GLN A 25 8.12 -4.29 -3.77
CA GLN A 25 6.84 -4.60 -3.11
C GLN A 25 6.88 -4.23 -1.62
N LYS A 26 7.95 -4.62 -0.91
CA LYS A 26 8.15 -4.27 0.50
C LYS A 26 8.31 -2.76 0.71
N GLY A 27 9.01 -2.07 -0.21
CA GLY A 27 9.15 -0.62 -0.19
C GLY A 27 7.81 0.09 -0.32
N LEU A 28 7.02 -0.29 -1.31
CA LEU A 28 5.68 0.24 -1.54
C LEU A 28 4.77 0.00 -0.33
N GLN A 29 4.77 -1.22 0.22
CA GLN A 29 3.99 -1.56 1.40
C GLN A 29 4.31 -0.61 2.58
N ARG A 30 5.59 -0.34 2.85
CA ARG A 30 6.02 0.56 3.94
C ARG A 30 5.61 2.00 3.69
N LEU A 31 5.74 2.48 2.46
CA LEU A 31 5.35 3.84 2.08
C LEU A 31 3.83 4.04 2.20
N GLN A 32 3.04 3.08 1.72
CA GLN A 32 1.59 3.13 1.84
C GLN A 32 1.16 3.08 3.31
N ARG A 33 1.77 2.22 4.13
CA ARG A 33 1.54 2.16 5.59
C ARG A 33 1.77 3.53 6.24
N PHE A 34 2.88 4.18 5.91
CA PHE A 34 3.24 5.49 6.46
C PHE A 34 2.20 6.55 6.06
N ARG A 35 1.86 6.65 4.78
CA ARG A 35 0.86 7.60 4.27
C ARG A 35 -0.52 7.38 4.88
N LEU A 36 -0.98 6.13 4.96
CA LEU A 36 -2.24 5.78 5.62
C LEU A 36 -2.21 6.23 7.08
N GLN A 37 -1.14 5.93 7.81
CA GLN A 37 -1.03 6.33 9.21
C GLN A 37 -1.16 7.85 9.40
N GLU A 38 -0.49 8.65 8.57
CA GLU A 38 -0.54 10.11 8.65
C GLU A 38 -1.93 10.65 8.31
N ASN A 39 -2.49 10.22 7.18
CA ASN A 39 -3.78 10.71 6.69
C ASN A 39 -4.93 10.30 7.62
N LEU A 40 -4.98 9.02 8.03
CA LEU A 40 -6.02 8.54 8.93
C LEU A 40 -5.94 9.27 10.28
N LYS A 41 -4.74 9.45 10.85
CA LYS A 41 -4.60 10.22 12.09
C LYS A 41 -5.02 11.68 11.92
N LYS A 42 -4.73 12.30 10.76
CA LYS A 42 -5.14 13.68 10.47
C LYS A 42 -6.67 13.81 10.40
N ALA A 43 -7.34 12.94 9.66
CA ALA A 43 -8.79 12.92 9.57
C ALA A 43 -9.45 12.62 10.92
N LEU A 44 -8.94 11.63 11.67
CA LEU A 44 -9.42 11.31 13.02
C LEU A 44 -9.29 12.48 13.99
N ARG A 45 -8.17 13.23 13.96
CA ARG A 45 -8.02 14.45 14.77
C ARG A 45 -8.99 15.56 14.35
N ARG A 46 -9.29 15.66 13.06
CA ARG A 46 -10.23 16.63 12.50
C ARG A 46 -11.69 16.26 12.78
N GLY A 47 -11.98 14.98 13.03
CA GLY A 47 -13.30 14.47 13.40
C GLY A 47 -14.29 14.32 12.24
N TYR A 48 -13.84 14.52 11.00
CA TYR A 48 -14.66 14.31 9.80
C TYR A 48 -13.78 13.99 8.60
N THR A 49 -14.38 13.38 7.58
CA THR A 49 -13.77 13.14 6.26
C THR A 49 -14.61 13.75 5.15
N THR A 50 -14.13 13.70 3.91
CA THR A 50 -14.88 14.06 2.70
C THR A 50 -15.09 12.80 1.86
N GLN A 51 -16.05 12.83 0.94
CA GLN A 51 -16.30 11.68 0.06
C GLN A 51 -15.04 11.33 -0.75
N HIS A 52 -14.35 12.35 -1.27
CA HIS A 52 -13.11 12.17 -2.02
C HIS A 52 -11.98 11.58 -1.14
N GLU A 53 -11.79 12.10 0.07
CA GLU A 53 -10.76 11.58 0.99
C GLU A 53 -11.06 10.13 1.42
N LEU A 54 -12.34 9.79 1.63
CA LEU A 54 -12.77 8.43 1.93
C LEU A 54 -12.46 7.47 0.78
N GLU A 55 -12.78 7.83 -0.45
CA GLU A 55 -12.50 7.01 -1.64
C GLU A 55 -11.01 6.79 -1.85
N GLU A 56 -10.21 7.86 -1.82
CA GLU A 56 -8.76 7.79 -2.01
C GLU A 56 -8.07 6.97 -0.92
N LEU A 57 -8.44 7.17 0.35
CA LEU A 57 -7.86 6.40 1.45
C LEU A 57 -8.33 4.95 1.46
N SER A 58 -9.53 4.66 0.97
CA SER A 58 -10.03 3.27 0.82
C SER A 58 -9.22 2.51 -0.23
N ARG A 59 -9.01 3.10 -1.42
CA ARG A 59 -8.17 2.50 -2.48
C ARG A 59 -6.73 2.29 -2.03
N LEU A 60 -6.17 3.29 -1.32
CA LEU A 60 -4.83 3.17 -0.76
C LEU A 60 -4.76 2.07 0.32
N TYR A 61 -5.80 1.92 1.13
CA TYR A 61 -5.87 0.88 2.14
C TYR A 61 -5.98 -0.52 1.51
N GLU A 62 -6.80 -0.69 0.47
CA GLU A 62 -6.92 -1.93 -0.29
C GLU A 62 -5.57 -2.36 -0.87
N SER A 63 -4.87 -1.46 -1.57
CA SER A 63 -3.54 -1.74 -2.11
C SER A 63 -2.53 -2.10 -1.02
N TYR A 64 -2.57 -1.44 0.14
CA TYR A 64 -1.70 -1.78 1.27
C TYR A 64 -1.97 -3.18 1.83
N VAL A 65 -3.24 -3.59 1.91
CA VAL A 65 -3.64 -4.92 2.37
C VAL A 65 -3.22 -5.99 1.36
N GLU A 66 -3.39 -5.75 0.06
CA GLU A 66 -2.94 -6.65 -1.01
C GLU A 66 -1.42 -6.89 -0.97
N LEU A 67 -0.65 -5.86 -0.60
CA LEU A 67 0.80 -5.97 -0.37
C LEU A 67 1.17 -6.72 0.93
N GLY A 68 0.20 -7.30 1.64
CA GLY A 68 0.38 -8.09 2.86
C GLY A 68 0.37 -7.28 4.17
N GLY A 69 -0.15 -6.05 4.15
CA GLY A 69 -0.18 -5.18 5.32
C GLY A 69 -1.38 -5.42 6.24
N ASN A 70 -1.22 -5.33 7.56
CA ASN A 70 -2.27 -5.03 8.57
C ASN A 70 -1.74 -5.14 10.03
N GLY A 71 -2.59 -4.91 11.02
CA GLY A 71 -2.23 -4.57 12.40
C GLY A 71 -2.87 -3.22 12.77
N ALA A 72 -2.12 -2.28 13.33
CA ALA A 72 -2.65 -0.98 13.77
C ALA A 72 -3.34 -0.13 12.68
N ILE A 73 -2.95 -0.26 11.40
CA ILE A 73 -3.58 0.51 10.30
C ILE A 73 -5.04 0.10 10.10
N LYS A 74 -5.36 -1.20 10.21
CA LYS A 74 -6.74 -1.69 10.07
C LYS A 74 -7.67 -1.02 11.10
N ILE A 75 -7.22 -0.95 12.35
CA ILE A 75 -7.98 -0.32 13.45
C ILE A 75 -8.15 1.20 13.19
N LEU A 76 -7.11 1.87 12.68
CA LEU A 76 -7.21 3.30 12.32
C LEU A 76 -8.18 3.52 11.16
N PHE A 77 -8.14 2.65 10.16
CA PHE A 77 -9.03 2.73 9.00
C PHE A 77 -10.49 2.49 9.41
N GLU A 78 -10.77 1.46 10.20
CA GLU A 78 -12.12 1.18 10.72
C GLU A 78 -12.69 2.35 11.56
N LYS A 79 -11.84 3.05 12.32
CA LYS A 79 -12.24 4.28 13.03
C LYS A 79 -12.51 5.43 12.07
N PHE A 80 -11.65 5.58 11.06
CA PHE A 80 -11.77 6.62 10.05
C PHE A 80 -13.04 6.46 9.20
N SER A 81 -13.37 5.25 8.75
CA SER A 81 -14.56 4.96 7.94
C SER A 81 -15.88 5.22 8.67
N LYS A 82 -15.85 5.48 9.98
CA LYS A 82 -17.01 5.83 10.80
C LYS A 82 -17.12 7.33 11.05
N LEU A 83 -16.19 8.14 10.56
CA LEU A 83 -16.28 9.59 10.66
C LEU A 83 -17.43 10.12 9.80
N ASP A 84 -18.02 11.22 10.23
CA ASP A 84 -19.01 11.93 9.41
C ASP A 84 -18.36 12.42 8.11
N THR A 85 -19.03 12.16 6.99
CA THR A 85 -18.64 12.66 5.68
C THR A 85 -19.26 14.04 5.46
N LYS A 86 -18.42 15.03 5.15
CA LYS A 86 -18.85 16.39 4.77
C LYS A 86 -18.59 16.62 3.29
N GLU A 87 -19.50 17.37 2.66
CA GLU A 87 -19.26 17.85 1.30
C GLU A 87 -18.08 18.84 1.28
N GLU A 88 -17.25 18.72 0.26
CA GLU A 88 -16.21 19.70 -0.02
C GLU A 88 -16.90 21.01 -0.44
N LYS A 89 -16.57 22.10 0.26
CA LYS A 89 -17.04 23.45 -0.08
C LYS A 89 -16.28 24.00 -1.26
#